data_AF-A0A919EW06-F1
#
_entry.id   AF-A0A919EW06-F1
#
_cell.length_a   1.000
_cell.length_b   1.000
_cell.length_c   1.000
_cell.angle_alpha   90.00
_cell.angle_beta   90.00
_cell.angle_gamma   90.00
#
_symmetry.space_group_name_H-M   'P 1'
#
loop_
_entity.id
_entity.type
_entity.pdbx_description
1 polymer ?
#
loop_
_entity_poly.entity_id
_entity_poly.type
_entity_poly.pdbx_seq_one_letter_code
_entity_poly.pdbx_strand_id
1 'polypeptide(L)' 'MAAETEKFIRSAPSLDDTFPLPPDPWFPPEGRVSLRWLCLHLIRETARHAGHADIVRESLDGKTAFELVALEQGGSWGQ' A
#
# COMPACT_ATOMS: atom_id res chain seq x y z
N MET A 1 -2.10 13.78 -4.02
CA MET A 1 -2.68 12.42 -4.15
C MET A 1 -3.04 11.85 -2.79
N ALA A 2 -2.09 11.56 -1.89
CA ALA A 2 -2.39 10.97 -0.57
C ALA A 2 -3.37 11.81 0.28
N ALA A 3 -3.16 13.12 0.38
CA ALA A 3 -4.03 14.02 1.17
C ALA A 3 -5.49 14.05 0.65
N GLU A 4 -5.69 14.01 -0.67
CA GLU A 4 -7.05 13.99 -1.25
C GLU A 4 -7.73 12.64 -1.02
N THR A 5 -7.01 11.53 -1.19
CA THR A 5 -7.51 10.19 -0.86
C THR A 5 -7.89 10.08 0.62
N GLU A 6 -7.04 10.59 1.51
CA GLU A 6 -7.31 10.61 2.95
C GLU A 6 -8.56 11.43 3.26
N LYS A 7 -8.67 12.65 2.71
CA LYS A 7 -9.83 13.52 2.89
C LYS A 7 -11.12 12.83 2.43
N PHE A 8 -11.09 12.15 1.29
CA PHE A 8 -12.22 11.38 0.78
C PHE A 8 -12.62 10.26 1.74
N ILE A 9 -11.67 9.42 2.17
CA ILE A 9 -11.93 8.30 3.08
C ILE A 9 -12.52 8.81 4.41
N ARG A 10 -11.99 9.92 4.95
CA ARG A 10 -12.50 10.53 6.19
C ARG A 10 -13.90 11.14 6.04
N SER A 11 -14.30 11.51 4.83
CA SER A 11 -15.64 12.05 4.56
C SER A 11 -16.72 10.98 4.42
N ALA A 12 -16.34 9.69 4.29
CA ALA A 12 -17.29 8.60 4.13
C ALA A 12 -18.14 8.40 5.41
N PRO A 13 -19.47 8.23 5.30
CA PRO A 13 -20.33 7.94 6.45
C PRO A 13 -19.95 6.63 7.16
N SER A 14 -19.60 5.59 6.39
CA SER A 14 -19.10 4.33 6.91
C SER A 14 -18.07 3.70 5.98
N LEU A 15 -17.07 3.00 6.54
CA LEU A 15 -16.18 2.16 5.75
C LEU A 15 -16.87 0.89 5.23
N ASP A 16 -18.04 0.56 5.76
CA ASP A 16 -18.83 -0.58 5.30
C ASP A 16 -19.75 -0.22 4.11
N ASP A 17 -19.81 1.06 3.74
CA ASP A 17 -20.51 1.51 2.53
C ASP A 17 -19.87 0.88 1.28
N THR A 18 -20.73 0.43 0.36
CA THR A 18 -20.31 -0.34 -0.82
C THR A 18 -20.42 0.47 -2.11
N PHE A 19 -19.57 0.12 -3.07
CA PHE A 19 -19.60 0.65 -4.43
C PHE A 19 -19.49 -0.49 -5.46
N PRO A 20 -19.98 -0.31 -6.69
CA PRO A 20 -19.89 -1.33 -7.73
C PRO A 20 -18.45 -1.44 -8.25
N LEU A 21 -18.03 -2.67 -8.51
CA LEU A 21 -16.83 -2.97 -9.28
C LEU A 21 -17.06 -2.62 -10.76
N PRO A 22 -16.00 -2.28 -11.52
CA PRO A 22 -16.12 -2.08 -12.95
C PRO A 22 -16.57 -3.38 -13.64
N PRO A 23 -17.25 -3.27 -14.80
CA PRO A 23 -17.79 -4.42 -15.53
C PRO A 23 -16.69 -5.15 -16.33
N ASP A 24 -15.59 -5.52 -15.68
CA ASP A 24 -14.48 -6.22 -16.30
C ASP A 24 -14.61 -7.76 -16.16
N PRO A 25 -14.13 -8.56 -17.13
CA PRO A 25 -14.34 -10.03 -17.15
C PRO A 25 -13.79 -10.82 -15.95
N TRP A 26 -12.86 -10.25 -15.19
CA TRP A 26 -12.25 -10.87 -14.01
C TRP A 26 -12.99 -10.55 -12.70
N PHE A 27 -13.98 -9.66 -12.72
CA PHE A 27 -14.86 -9.40 -11.58
C PHE A 27 -16.18 -10.17 -11.72
N PRO A 28 -16.79 -10.58 -10.59
CA PRO A 28 -18.15 -11.10 -10.62
C PRO A 28 -19.12 -10.10 -11.26
N PRO A 29 -20.12 -10.56 -12.05
CA PRO A 29 -21.19 -9.71 -12.55
C PRO A 29 -21.84 -8.95 -11.39
N GLU A 30 -22.03 -7.64 -11.55
CA GLU A 30 -22.59 -6.75 -10.52
C GLU A 30 -21.87 -6.78 -9.17
N GLY A 31 -20.58 -7.18 -9.16
CA GLY A 31 -19.78 -7.26 -7.95
C GLY A 31 -19.73 -5.92 -7.21
N ARG A 32 -19.81 -5.95 -5.89
CA ARG A 32 -19.70 -4.78 -5.02
C ARG A 32 -18.71 -5.06 -3.89
N VAL A 33 -17.97 -4.04 -3.49
CA VAL A 33 -17.02 -4.11 -2.37
C VAL A 33 -17.19 -2.90 -1.47
N SER A 34 -16.82 -3.03 -0.20
CA SER A 34 -16.86 -1.92 0.76
C SER A 34 -15.62 -1.02 0.64
N LEU A 35 -15.72 0.23 1.11
CA LEU A 35 -14.56 1.11 1.25
C LEU A 35 -13.46 0.48 2.13
N ARG A 36 -13.84 -0.27 3.16
CA ARG A 36 -12.92 -1.06 3.99
C ARG A 36 -12.15 -2.07 3.17
N TRP A 37 -12.83 -2.83 2.32
CA TRP A 37 -12.19 -3.81 1.44
C TRP A 37 -11.19 -3.10 0.51
N LEU A 38 -11.59 -1.98 -0.11
CA LEU A 38 -10.72 -1.19 -0.98
C LEU A 38 -9.47 -0.71 -0.26
N CYS A 39 -9.61 -0.14 0.94
CA CYS A 39 -8.46 0.36 1.71
C CYS A 39 -7.49 -0.77 2.05
N LEU A 40 -7.99 -1.91 2.53
CA LEU A 40 -7.16 -3.07 2.84
C LEU A 40 -6.49 -3.66 1.58
N HIS A 41 -7.19 -3.65 0.45
CA HIS A 41 -6.63 -4.06 -0.83
C HIS A 41 -5.47 -3.15 -1.25
N LEU A 42 -5.65 -1.83 -1.20
CA LEU A 42 -4.59 -0.87 -1.53
C LEU A 42 -3.38 -0.97 -0.60
N ILE A 43 -3.59 -1.20 0.70
CA ILE A 43 -2.49 -1.43 1.65
C ILE A 43 -1.71 -2.68 1.25
N ARG A 44 -2.41 -3.78 0.95
CA ARG A 44 -1.77 -5.04 0.53
C ARG A 44 -0.97 -4.88 -0.76
N GLU A 45 -1.56 -4.29 -1.79
CA GLU A 45 -0.87 -4.11 -3.08
C GLU A 45 0.33 -3.17 -2.94
N THR A 46 0.19 -2.10 -2.15
CA THR A 46 1.31 -1.19 -1.85
C THR A 46 2.45 -1.91 -1.11
N ALA A 47 2.14 -2.70 -0.09
CA ALA A 47 3.13 -3.47 0.65
C ALA A 47 3.85 -4.51 -0.25
N ARG A 48 3.10 -5.19 -1.13
CA ARG A 48 3.66 -6.13 -2.10
C ARG A 48 4.65 -5.43 -3.04
N HIS A 49 4.25 -4.29 -3.61
CA HIS A 49 5.13 -3.53 -4.51
C HIS A 49 6.35 -2.96 -3.79
N ALA A 50 6.18 -2.43 -2.57
CA ALA A 50 7.28 -1.93 -1.76
C ALA A 50 8.30 -3.03 -1.45
N GLY A 51 7.84 -4.23 -1.07
CA GLY A 51 8.72 -5.38 -0.84
C GLY A 51 9.49 -5.80 -2.09
N HIS A 52 8.84 -5.84 -3.26
CA HIS A 52 9.54 -6.13 -4.52
C HIS A 52 10.57 -5.05 -4.87
N ALA A 53 10.23 -3.77 -4.66
CA ALA A 53 11.15 -2.67 -4.90
C ALA A 53 12.35 -2.73 -3.94
N ASP A 54 12.16 -3.14 -2.69
CA ASP A 54 13.24 -3.29 -1.71
C ASP A 54 14.21 -4.41 -2.09
N ILE A 55 13.71 -5.56 -2.58
CA ILE A 55 14.56 -6.64 -3.11
C ILE A 55 15.43 -6.13 -4.27
N VAL A 56 14.84 -5.38 -5.21
CA VAL A 56 15.59 -4.81 -6.34
C VAL A 56 16.64 -3.81 -5.86
N ARG A 57 16.27 -2.92 -4.94
CA ARG A 57 17.19 -1.93 -4.34
C ARG A 57 18.37 -2.62 -3.65
N GLU A 58 18.10 -3.58 -2.75
CA GLU A 58 19.13 -4.34 -2.03
C GLU A 58 20.05 -5.11 -2.99
N SER A 59 19.50 -5.64 -4.09
CA SER A 59 20.31 -6.28 -5.13
C SER A 59 21.26 -5.33 -5.85
N LEU A 60 20.99 -4.02 -5.85
CA LEU A 60 21.82 -3.00 -6.50
C LEU A 60 22.87 -2.40 -5.56
N ASP A 61 22.52 -2.16 -4.30
CA ASP A 61 23.40 -1.46 -3.33
C ASP A 61 23.98 -2.38 -2.23
N GLY A 62 23.49 -3.61 -2.11
CA GLY A 62 23.89 -4.59 -1.10
C GLY A 62 23.48 -4.23 0.34
N LYS A 63 22.65 -3.20 0.53
CA LYS A 63 22.24 -2.69 1.85
C LYS A 63 20.86 -3.18 2.23
N THR A 64 20.73 -3.67 3.44
CA THR A 64 19.44 -4.00 4.07
C THR A 64 18.71 -2.73 4.51
N ALA A 65 17.40 -2.85 4.74
CA ALA A 65 16.58 -1.73 5.22
C ALA A 65 17.10 -1.14 6.55
N PHE A 66 17.58 -1.98 7.48
CA PHE A 66 18.05 -1.50 8.77
C PHE A 66 19.37 -0.73 8.69
N GLU A 67 20.25 -1.10 7.77
CA GLU A 67 21.48 -0.35 7.50
C GLU A 67 21.16 1.06 6.98
N LEU A 68 20.17 1.19 6.09
CA LEU A 68 19.75 2.50 5.58
C LEU A 68 19.14 3.37 6.69
N VAL A 69 18.29 2.80 7.55
CA VAL A 69 17.71 3.53 8.69
C VAL A 69 18.81 3.98 9.67
N ALA A 70 19.77 3.11 9.97
CA ALA A 70 20.89 3.47 10.83
C ALA A 70 21.73 4.61 10.22
N LEU A 71 22.01 4.54 8.92
CA LEU A 71 22.75 5.59 8.20
C LEU A 71 22.01 6.94 8.20
N GLU A 72 20.69 6.94 8.00
CA GLU A 72 19.86 8.15 8.09
C GLU A 72 19.94 8.78 9.48
N GLN A 73 20.01 7.95 10.52
CA GLN A 73 20.16 8.38 11.92
C GLN A 73 21.61 8.72 12.31
N GLY A 74 22.55 8.68 11.36
CA GLY A 74 23.97 8.96 11.59
C GLY A 74 24.75 7.84 12.29
N GLY A 75 24.19 6.64 12.35
CA GLY A 75 24.79 5.45 12.94
C GLY A 75 25.18 4.38 11.92
N SER A 76 25.53 3.20 12.43
CA SER A 76 25.83 2.00 11.64
C SER A 76 25.08 0.82 12.25
N TRP A 77 24.49 -0.01 11.40
CA TRP A 77 23.75 -1.18 11.84
C TRP A 77 24.73 -2.31 12.21
N GLY A 78 24.54 -2.94 13.38
CA GLY A 78 25.39 -4.04 13.86
C GLY A 78 26.67 -3.63 14.62
N GLN A 79 26.80 -2.35 15.01
CA GLN A 79 27.76 -1.89 16.02
C GLN A 79 27.22 -2.09 17.44
#